data_AF-A0A931Q2J7-F1
#
_entry.id   AF-A0A931Q2J7-F1
#
_cell.length_a   1.000
_cell.length_b   1.000
_cell.length_c   1.000
_cell.angle_alpha   90.00
_cell.angle_beta   90.00
_cell.angle_gamma   90.00
#
_symmetry.space_group_name_H-M   'P 1'
#
loop_
_entity.id
_entity.type
_entity.pdbx_description
1 polymer ?
#
loop_
_entity_poly.entity_id
_entity_poly.type
_entity_poly.pdbx_seq_one_letter_code
_entity_poly.pdbx_strand_id
1 'polypeptide(L)'
;MNRDVLRSAIENGYIEWQRHSLERMFERGISREDVKEILRKGEIIEDYPDDKPYPSALFLGWINEEPLHVVAAIDLLTGWGFVITAYKPDLEHFESDYKTRRQK
;
A
#
# COMPACT_ATOMS: atom_id res chain seq x y z
N MET A 1 4.35 4.74 -10.08
CA MET A 1 4.64 3.37 -9.58
C MET A 1 4.80 2.33 -10.72
N ASN A 2 5.87 1.51 -10.72
CA ASN A 2 6.05 0.41 -11.70
C ASN A 2 5.46 -0.91 -11.17
N ARG A 3 4.32 -1.35 -11.73
CA ARG A 3 3.59 -2.53 -11.24
C ARG A 3 4.30 -3.86 -11.51
N ASP A 4 5.05 -3.96 -12.59
CA ASP A 4 5.72 -5.22 -12.95
C ASP A 4 6.88 -5.50 -11.99
N VAL A 5 7.66 -4.48 -11.66
CA VAL A 5 8.73 -4.58 -10.66
C VAL A 5 8.13 -4.86 -9.28
N LEU A 6 7.03 -4.19 -8.90
CA LEU A 6 6.37 -4.43 -7.61
C LEU A 6 5.85 -5.87 -7.48
N ARG A 7 5.22 -6.41 -8.54
CA ARG A 7 4.75 -7.79 -8.57
C ARG A 7 5.90 -8.77 -8.44
N SER A 8 6.97 -8.56 -9.19
CA SER A 8 8.20 -9.35 -9.09
C SER A 8 8.79 -9.30 -7.68
N ALA A 9 8.82 -8.13 -7.04
CA ALA A 9 9.29 -7.98 -5.66
C ALA A 9 8.48 -8.84 -4.67
N ILE A 10 7.15 -8.83 -4.82
CA ILE A 10 6.24 -9.61 -3.96
C ILE A 10 6.42 -11.12 -4.18
N GLU A 11 6.54 -11.56 -5.43
CA GLU A 11 6.69 -12.98 -5.80
C GLU A 11 8.04 -13.56 -5.34
N ASN A 12 9.11 -12.77 -5.44
CA ASN A 12 10.45 -13.17 -5.02
C ASN A 12 10.71 -12.91 -3.52
N GLY A 13 9.77 -12.30 -2.80
CA GLY A 13 9.90 -12.00 -1.38
C GLY A 13 10.81 -10.81 -1.05
N TYR A 14 11.15 -9.97 -2.04
CA TYR A 14 11.91 -8.72 -1.87
C TYR A 14 11.02 -7.59 -1.36
N ILE A 15 10.41 -7.81 -0.20
CA ILE A 15 9.53 -6.85 0.48
C ILE A 15 10.07 -6.60 1.87
N GLU A 16 10.45 -5.35 2.14
CA GLU A 16 10.72 -4.86 3.48
C GLU A 16 9.48 -4.23 4.12
N TRP A 17 9.34 -4.40 5.42
CA TRP A 17 8.22 -3.88 6.20
C TRP A 17 8.75 -2.88 7.21
N GLN A 18 8.27 -1.64 7.17
CA GLN A 18 8.67 -0.66 8.17
C GLN A 18 8.20 -1.11 9.56
N ARG A 19 9.03 -0.95 10.60
CA ARG A 19 8.66 -1.37 11.97
C ARG A 19 7.31 -0.79 12.40
N HIS A 20 7.09 0.49 12.11
CA HIS A 20 5.82 1.15 12.41
C HIS A 20 4.64 0.54 11.64
N SER A 21 4.84 0.09 10.40
CA SER A 21 3.79 -0.56 9.62
C SER A 21 3.36 -1.87 10.28
N LEU A 22 4.31 -2.66 10.78
CA LEU A 22 4.03 -3.93 11.46
C LEU A 22 3.24 -3.73 12.74
N GLU A 23 3.60 -2.74 13.55
CA GLU A 23 2.87 -2.37 14.78
C GLU A 23 1.41 -2.00 14.46
N ARG A 24 1.19 -1.11 13.48
CA ARG A 24 -0.16 -0.68 13.06
C ARG A 24 -0.98 -1.79 12.44
N MET A 25 -0.35 -2.65 11.63
CA MET A 25 -1.01 -3.81 11.05
C MET A 25 -1.51 -4.76 12.13
N PHE A 26 -0.68 -5.04 13.13
CA PHE A 26 -1.05 -5.88 14.27
C PHE A 26 -2.22 -5.30 15.06
N GLU A 27 -2.16 -4.00 15.41
CA GLU A 27 -3.24 -3.30 16.12
C GLU A 27 -4.59 -3.33 15.38
N ARG A 28 -4.56 -3.45 14.05
CA ARG A 28 -5.75 -3.36 13.17
C ARG A 28 -6.20 -4.70 12.62
N GLY A 29 -5.52 -5.79 12.98
CA GLY A 29 -5.81 -7.12 12.44
C GLY A 29 -5.56 -7.25 10.93
N ILE A 30 -4.60 -6.50 10.39
CA ILE A 30 -4.25 -6.55 8.96
C ILE A 30 -3.10 -7.55 8.79
N SER A 31 -3.31 -8.59 7.98
CA SER A 31 -2.27 -9.60 7.72
C SER A 31 -1.28 -9.15 6.62
N ARG A 32 -0.13 -9.80 6.54
CA ARG A 32 0.83 -9.56 5.43
C ARG A 32 0.24 -10.06 4.10
N GLU A 33 -0.55 -11.12 4.15
CA GLU A 33 -1.22 -11.73 3.01
C GLU A 33 -2.22 -10.76 2.39
N ASP A 34 -3.03 -10.09 3.23
CA ASP A 34 -3.95 -9.02 2.81
C ASP A 34 -3.19 -7.91 2.09
N VAL A 35 -2.12 -7.39 2.71
CA VAL A 35 -1.30 -6.32 2.12
C VAL A 35 -0.72 -6.76 0.77
N LYS A 36 -0.16 -7.96 0.68
CA LYS A 36 0.38 -8.50 -0.58
C LYS A 36 -0.71 -8.69 -1.63
N GLU A 37 -1.94 -9.03 -1.25
CA GLU A 37 -3.06 -9.10 -2.18
C GLU A 37 -3.41 -7.73 -2.76
N ILE A 38 -3.53 -6.71 -1.90
CA ILE A 38 -3.78 -5.33 -2.34
C ILE A 38 -2.68 -4.83 -3.26
N LEU A 39 -1.41 -5.06 -2.96
CA LEU A 39 -0.32 -4.63 -3.83
C LEU A 39 -0.32 -5.34 -5.20
N ARG A 40 -0.83 -6.58 -5.29
CA ARG A 40 -0.94 -7.32 -6.57
C ARG A 40 -2.12 -6.88 -7.43
N LYS A 41 -3.29 -6.72 -6.80
CA LYS A 41 -4.59 -6.58 -7.49
C LYS A 41 -5.26 -5.23 -7.30
N GLY A 42 -4.91 -4.51 -6.24
CA GLY A 42 -5.50 -3.22 -5.90
C GLY A 42 -5.28 -2.16 -6.97
N GLU A 43 -6.11 -1.12 -6.88
CA GLU A 43 -6.04 0.08 -7.68
C GLU A 43 -5.03 1.06 -7.06
N ILE A 44 -4.17 1.66 -7.87
CA ILE A 44 -3.38 2.82 -7.43
C ILE A 44 -4.30 4.03 -7.49
N ILE A 45 -4.56 4.63 -6.33
CA ILE A 45 -5.45 5.79 -6.22
C ILE A 45 -4.68 7.11 -6.11
N GLU A 46 -3.43 7.05 -5.63
CA GLU A 46 -2.50 8.19 -5.63
C GLU A 46 -1.08 7.69 -5.96
N ASP A 47 -0.36 8.43 -6.80
CA ASP A 47 1.04 8.17 -7.16
C ASP A 47 1.91 9.31 -6.62
N TYR A 48 3.01 8.96 -5.96
CA TYR A 48 3.95 9.91 -5.35
C TYR A 48 5.35 9.66 -5.93
N PRO A 49 5.58 10.05 -7.21
CA PRO A 49 6.86 9.78 -7.89
C PRO A 49 8.04 10.53 -7.26
N ASP A 50 7.76 11.62 -6.55
CA ASP A 50 8.77 12.50 -5.96
C ASP A 50 9.13 12.15 -4.51
N ASP A 51 8.44 11.17 -3.91
CA ASP A 51 8.72 10.70 -2.56
C ASP A 51 10.17 10.24 -2.39
N LYS A 52 10.69 10.42 -1.17
CA LYS A 52 12.05 10.04 -0.78
C LYS A 52 12.02 9.00 0.33
N PRO A 53 12.91 7.99 0.32
CA PRO A 53 14.02 7.80 -0.63
C PRO A 53 13.60 7.24 -2.00
N TYR A 54 12.41 6.66 -2.12
CA TYR A 54 11.92 5.97 -3.32
C TYR A 54 10.50 6.44 -3.68
N PRO A 55 10.13 6.42 -4.98
CA PRO A 55 8.77 6.72 -5.40
C PRO A 55 7.79 5.76 -4.73
N SER A 56 6.66 6.29 -4.28
CA SER A 56 5.63 5.55 -3.57
C SER A 56 4.25 5.70 -4.21
N ALA A 57 3.31 4.88 -3.79
CA ALA A 57 1.92 4.98 -4.21
C ALA A 57 0.98 4.49 -3.11
N LEU A 58 -0.22 5.06 -3.09
CA LEU A 58 -1.35 4.59 -2.29
C LEU A 58 -2.20 3.66 -3.14
N PHE A 59 -2.39 2.45 -2.62
CA PHE A 59 -3.24 1.42 -3.20
C PHE A 59 -4.53 1.29 -2.40
N LEU A 60 -5.64 1.10 -3.10
CA LEU A 60 -6.93 0.70 -2.55
C LEU A 60 -7.29 -0.70 -3.08
N GLY A 61 -7.78 -1.55 -2.20
CA GLY A 61 -8.49 -2.76 -2.56
C GLY A 61 -9.42 -3.21 -1.45
N TRP A 62 -9.99 -4.39 -1.59
CA TRP A 62 -11.00 -4.92 -0.67
C TRP A 62 -10.62 -6.31 -0.18
N ILE A 63 -10.71 -6.52 1.13
CA ILE A 63 -10.52 -7.81 1.79
C ILE A 63 -11.79 -8.10 2.57
N ASN A 64 -12.48 -9.21 2.27
CA ASN A 64 -13.75 -9.55 2.90
C ASN A 64 -14.75 -8.38 2.91
N GLU A 65 -14.90 -7.72 1.75
CA GLU A 65 -15.77 -6.54 1.55
C GLU A 65 -15.35 -5.26 2.29
N GLU A 66 -14.28 -5.29 3.09
CA GLU A 66 -13.75 -4.11 3.77
C GLU A 66 -12.64 -3.43 2.94
N PRO A 67 -12.66 -2.09 2.81
CA PRO A 67 -11.63 -1.37 2.10
C PRO A 67 -10.31 -1.38 2.88
N LEU A 68 -9.21 -1.54 2.16
CA LEU A 68 -7.86 -1.52 2.70
C LEU A 68 -6.96 -0.62 1.87
N HIS A 69 -6.35 0.35 2.54
CA HIS A 69 -5.30 1.21 2.00
C HIS A 69 -3.93 0.65 2.33
N VAL A 70 -3.05 0.63 1.33
CA VAL A 70 -1.65 0.25 1.48
C VAL A 70 -0.79 1.32 0.80
N VAL A 71 0.19 1.85 1.53
CA VAL A 71 1.24 2.69 0.94
C VAL A 71 2.48 1.83 0.78
N ALA A 72 2.98 1.75 -0.45
CA ALA A 72 4.22 1.06 -0.76
C ALA A 72 5.12 1.89 -1.67
N ALA A 73 6.42 1.75 -1.47
CA ALA A 73 7.45 2.33 -2.30
C ALA A 73 8.26 1.24 -3.00
N ILE A 74 8.97 1.61 -4.06
CA ILE A 74 9.81 0.69 -4.82
C ILE A 74 11.15 1.30 -5.19
N ASP A 75 12.22 0.58 -4.86
CA ASP A 75 13.55 0.88 -5.38
C ASP A 75 13.68 0.24 -6.77
N LEU A 76 13.59 1.06 -7.81
CA LEU A 76 13.70 0.59 -9.20
C LEU A 76 15.10 0.07 -9.55
N LEU A 77 16.14 0.42 -8.80
CA LEU A 77 17.50 -0.06 -9.05
C LEU A 77 17.69 -1.48 -8.53
N THR A 78 17.19 -1.77 -7.33
CA THR A 78 17.38 -3.08 -6.67
C THR A 78 16.18 -4.01 -6.83
N GLY A 79 15.01 -3.49 -7.20
CA GLY A 79 13.77 -4.25 -7.30
C GLY A 79 13.09 -4.51 -5.95
N TRP A 80 13.55 -3.88 -4.86
CA TRP A 80 12.94 -4.04 -3.54
C TRP A 80 11.69 -3.19 -3.38
N GLY A 81 10.63 -3.80 -2.85
CA GLY A 81 9.44 -3.10 -2.40
C GLY A 81 9.49 -2.81 -0.90
N PHE A 82 8.88 -1.71 -0.49
CA PHE A 82 8.83 -1.27 0.91
C PHE A 82 7.40 -0.99 1.30
N VAL A 83 6.85 -1.73 2.26
CA VAL A 83 5.54 -1.44 2.85
C VAL A 83 5.71 -0.37 3.92
N ILE A 84 5.19 0.83 3.64
CA ILE A 84 5.29 1.99 4.53
C ILE A 84 4.18 1.94 5.58
N THR A 85 2.93 1.70 5.16
CA THR A 85 1.79 1.57 6.08
C THR A 85 0.63 0.82 5.42
N ALA A 86 -0.26 0.27 6.26
CA ALA A 86 -1.54 -0.28 5.85
C ALA A 86 -2.64 0.13 6.85
N TYR A 87 -3.81 0.53 6.35
CA TYR A 87 -4.90 1.04 7.18
C TYR A 87 -6.26 0.91 6.49
N LYS A 88 -7.34 0.79 7.27
CA LYS A 88 -8.70 0.91 6.74
C LYS A 88 -9.00 2.40 6.55
N PRO A 89 -9.39 2.87 5.35
CA PRO A 89 -9.75 4.26 5.14
C PRO A 89 -11.04 4.62 5.90
N ASP A 90 -11.19 5.90 6.23
CA ASP A 90 -12.36 6.44 6.91
C ASP A 90 -13.04 7.53 6.06
N LEU A 91 -14.32 7.78 6.37
CA LEU A 91 -15.14 8.77 5.67
C LEU A 91 -14.88 10.22 6.11
N GLU A 92 -14.04 10.44 7.13
CA GLU A 92 -13.60 11.78 7.53
C GLU A 92 -12.55 12.31 6.54
N HIS A 93 -11.68 11.42 6.03
CA HIS A 93 -10.60 11.76 5.10
C HIS A 93 -10.93 11.43 3.65
N PHE A 94 -11.82 10.47 3.37
CA PHE A 94 -12.18 10.04 2.02
C PHE A 94 -13.70 10.14 1.77
N GLU A 95 -14.07 10.28 0.49
CA GLU A 95 -15.45 10.14 0.07
C GLU A 95 -15.95 8.68 0.22
N SER A 96 -17.25 8.45 0.01
CA SER A 96 -17.85 7.11 0.15
C SER A 96 -17.31 6.05 -0.82
N ASP A 97 -16.52 6.47 -1.82
CA ASP A 97 -15.78 5.57 -2.71
C ASP A 97 -14.47 5.04 -2.09
N TYR A 98 -14.10 5.53 -0.89
CA TYR A 98 -12.84 5.28 -0.19
C TYR A 98 -11.58 5.63 -0.99
N LYS A 99 -11.72 6.33 -2.12
CA LYS A 99 -10.66 6.63 -3.08
C LYS A 99 -10.37 8.13 -3.13
N THR A 100 -11.43 8.93 -3.18
CA THR A 100 -11.32 10.38 -3.38
C THR A 100 -11.09 11.06 -2.04
N ARG A 101 -9.95 11.76 -1.87
CA ARG A 101 -9.69 12.53 -0.64
C ARG A 101 -10.69 13.68 -0.50
N ARG A 102 -11.22 13.87 0.70
CA ARG A 102 -11.94 15.09 1.05
C ARG A 102 -10.95 16.26 1.12
N GLN A 103 -11.27 17.35 0.43
CA GLN A 103 -10.58 18.62 0.65
C GLN A 103 -11.08 19.21 1.97
N LYS A 104 -10.15 19.54 2.86
CA LYS A 104 -10.46 20.33 4.07
C LYS A 104 -10.74 21.78 3.70
#